data_AF-A0A936C9T6-F1
#
_entry.id   AF-A0A936C9T6-F1
#
_cell.length_a   1.000
_cell.length_b   1.000
_cell.length_c   1.000
_cell.angle_alpha   90.00
_cell.angle_beta   90.00
_cell.angle_gamma   90.00
#
_symmetry.space_group_name_H-M   'P 1'
#
loop_
_entity.id
_entity.type
_entity.pdbx_description
1 polymer ?
#
loop_
_entity_poly.entity_id
_entity_poly.type
_entity_poly.pdbx_seq_one_letter_code
_entity_poly.pdbx_strand_id
1 'polypeptide(L)'
;MIPEPFRSEADRLPRPLRELLEAELAAGNSILEVASHFPAPPAGVYFMLAHPVSTRPRAPSAGVAFFHRNSSQYAGEFHDGERFFFILEAPLPPEPPPDMDAIREALEAQERASRRRLGLPEHADASRSAESSSPDLERVTPATAERSAFDRFVDSMAIDYDKWREGIGYDLDALAATTPNERATIEQMLLPHATRGWRDVEALAALATDRAHDALRAALRDGGAEVRAAVVRHAPVLVDEEARTDSLVRGLGEASFFGGLSEMLDDAAEFHPPAVVDVLFREALQGPGDKAVHCAALLFHVHGLTEEPFDWEHRPFFLRFNTDDRAARDAAFDELCQRVGVDPARYR
;
A
#
# COMPACT_ATOMS: atom_id res chain seq x y z
N MET A 1 -14.58 5.50 -40.27
CA MET A 1 -14.15 4.18 -40.79
C MET A 1 -12.99 3.72 -39.93
N ILE A 2 -13.04 2.50 -39.38
CA ILE A 2 -11.94 1.96 -38.57
C ILE A 2 -10.69 1.80 -39.47
N PRO A 3 -9.51 2.30 -39.05
CA PRO A 3 -8.27 2.11 -39.81
C PRO A 3 -7.96 0.63 -40.04
N GLU A 4 -7.45 0.31 -41.23
CA GLU A 4 -7.19 -1.09 -41.64
C GLU A 4 -6.33 -1.89 -40.65
N PRO A 5 -5.27 -1.33 -40.02
CA PRO A 5 -4.45 -2.07 -39.05
C PRO A 5 -5.20 -2.54 -37.80
N PHE A 6 -6.38 -2.00 -37.51
CA PHE A 6 -7.15 -2.33 -36.31
C PHE A 6 -8.45 -3.08 -36.61
N ARG A 7 -8.68 -3.47 -37.88
CA ARG A 7 -9.95 -4.06 -38.31
C ARG A 7 -10.17 -5.44 -37.67
N SER A 8 -9.13 -6.28 -37.59
CA SER A 8 -9.19 -7.60 -36.96
C SER A 8 -9.62 -7.54 -35.51
N GLU A 9 -9.08 -6.59 -34.74
CA GLU A 9 -9.37 -6.38 -33.33
C GLU A 9 -10.77 -5.80 -33.15
N ALA A 10 -11.17 -4.86 -34.00
CA ALA A 10 -12.49 -4.25 -33.93
C ALA A 10 -13.61 -5.25 -34.30
N ASP A 11 -13.33 -6.24 -35.14
CA ASP A 11 -14.26 -7.32 -35.46
C ASP A 11 -14.51 -8.26 -34.26
N ARG A 12 -13.64 -8.24 -33.24
CA ARG A 12 -13.85 -8.97 -31.96
C ARG A 12 -14.77 -8.23 -31.00
N LEU A 13 -14.96 -6.92 -31.16
CA LEU A 13 -15.79 -6.13 -30.25
C LEU A 13 -17.27 -6.56 -30.35
N PRO A 14 -17.98 -6.68 -29.21
CA PRO A 14 -19.43 -6.74 -29.20
C PRO A 14 -20.02 -5.57 -29.99
N ARG A 15 -21.08 -5.85 -30.75
CA ARG A 15 -21.71 -4.88 -31.65
C ARG A 15 -21.92 -3.48 -31.02
N PRO A 16 -22.43 -3.34 -29.78
CA PRO A 16 -22.61 -2.01 -29.17
C PRO A 16 -21.31 -1.21 -28.98
N LEU A 17 -20.19 -1.87 -28.66
CA LEU A 17 -18.89 -1.20 -28.50
C LEU A 17 -18.24 -0.88 -29.85
N ARG A 18 -18.44 -1.75 -30.85
CA ARG A 18 -17.99 -1.47 -32.22
C ARG A 18 -18.71 -0.26 -32.82
N GLU A 19 -20.03 -0.19 -32.66
CA GLU A 19 -20.83 0.95 -33.12
C GLU A 19 -20.38 2.26 -32.42
N LEU A 20 -20.02 2.19 -31.13
CA LEU A 20 -19.45 3.32 -30.40
C LEU A 20 -18.09 3.75 -30.98
N LEU A 21 -17.17 2.81 -31.20
CA LEU A 21 -15.86 3.09 -31.79
C LEU A 21 -16.01 3.73 -33.17
N GLU A 22 -16.87 3.18 -34.02
CA GLU A 22 -17.15 3.71 -35.37
C GLU A 22 -17.73 5.12 -35.33
N ALA A 23 -18.64 5.40 -34.39
CA ALA A 23 -19.23 6.71 -34.19
C ALA A 23 -18.18 7.74 -33.75
N GLU A 24 -17.32 7.42 -32.78
CA GLU A 24 -16.25 8.31 -32.31
C GLU A 24 -15.24 8.62 -33.42
N LEU A 25 -14.83 7.61 -34.18
CA LEU A 25 -13.94 7.81 -35.33
C LEU A 25 -14.61 8.67 -36.41
N ALA A 26 -15.92 8.53 -36.64
CA ALA A 26 -16.66 9.39 -37.55
C ALA A 26 -16.79 10.83 -37.03
N ALA A 27 -16.79 11.02 -35.71
CA ALA A 27 -16.79 12.33 -35.05
C ALA A 27 -15.41 13.00 -34.99
N GLY A 28 -14.36 12.35 -35.52
CA GLY A 28 -13.00 12.89 -35.59
C GLY A 28 -12.11 12.52 -34.41
N ASN A 29 -12.53 11.59 -33.56
CA ASN A 29 -11.65 10.99 -32.56
C ASN A 29 -10.60 10.08 -33.24
N SER A 30 -9.55 9.70 -32.52
CA SER A 30 -8.49 8.82 -33.03
C SER A 30 -8.14 7.75 -32.00
N ILE A 31 -7.65 6.60 -32.50
CA ILE A 31 -7.17 5.51 -31.65
C ILE A 31 -5.72 5.81 -31.27
N LEU A 32 -5.43 5.87 -29.97
CA LEU A 32 -4.08 5.93 -29.43
C LEU A 32 -3.45 4.55 -29.30
N GLU A 33 -4.25 3.57 -28.87
CA GLU A 33 -3.75 2.25 -28.49
C GLU A 33 -4.81 1.17 -28.70
N VAL A 34 -4.35 -0.02 -29.05
CA VAL A 34 -5.14 -1.26 -29.09
C VAL A 34 -4.34 -2.34 -28.38
N ALA A 35 -4.90 -2.98 -27.35
CA ALA A 35 -4.20 -4.02 -26.61
C ALA A 35 -5.15 -5.10 -26.05
N SER A 36 -4.59 -6.27 -25.72
CA SER A 36 -5.29 -7.44 -25.15
C SER A 36 -4.70 -7.82 -23.79
N HIS A 37 -4.50 -6.82 -22.94
CA HIS A 37 -4.08 -6.96 -21.54
C HIS A 37 -4.89 -5.98 -20.68
N PHE A 38 -4.55 -5.88 -19.39
CA PHE A 38 -5.25 -5.03 -18.42
C PHE A 38 -5.61 -3.66 -19.03
N PRO A 39 -6.88 -3.21 -18.94
CA PRO A 39 -7.98 -3.83 -18.18
C PRO A 39 -8.70 -5.00 -18.88
N ALA A 40 -8.39 -5.31 -20.14
CA ALA A 40 -8.95 -6.44 -20.85
C ALA A 40 -8.26 -7.77 -20.45
N PRO A 41 -9.01 -8.85 -20.19
CA PRO A 41 -8.41 -10.18 -20.07
C PRO A 41 -7.82 -10.63 -21.42
N PRO A 42 -6.98 -11.69 -21.47
CA PRO A 42 -6.39 -12.17 -22.72
C PRO A 42 -7.41 -12.56 -23.81
N ALA A 43 -8.62 -12.95 -23.42
CA ALA A 43 -9.71 -13.25 -24.36
C ALA A 43 -10.33 -11.98 -24.99
N GLY A 44 -10.09 -10.81 -24.38
CA GLY A 44 -10.65 -9.51 -24.70
C GLY A 44 -9.75 -8.62 -25.55
N VAL A 45 -10.20 -7.39 -25.79
CA VAL A 45 -9.41 -6.31 -26.40
C VAL A 45 -9.96 -4.95 -25.94
N TYR A 46 -9.08 -3.96 -25.81
CA TYR A 46 -9.50 -2.57 -25.64
C TYR A 46 -8.99 -1.66 -26.75
N PHE A 47 -9.71 -0.56 -26.94
CA PHE A 47 -9.31 0.57 -27.78
C PHE A 47 -9.25 1.82 -26.92
N MET A 48 -8.09 2.46 -26.84
CA MET A 48 -7.97 3.76 -26.18
C MET A 48 -8.11 4.89 -27.20
N LEU A 49 -9.02 5.82 -26.93
CA LEU A 49 -9.28 6.99 -27.75
C LEU A 49 -8.48 8.20 -27.25
N ALA A 50 -8.03 9.04 -28.19
CA ALA A 50 -7.26 10.25 -27.91
C ALA A 50 -8.07 11.32 -27.17
N HIS A 51 -9.38 11.35 -27.42
CA HIS A 51 -10.31 12.27 -26.78
C HIS A 51 -11.42 11.50 -26.06
N PRO A 52 -12.01 12.10 -25.00
CA PRO A 52 -13.18 11.52 -24.36
C PRO A 52 -14.32 11.26 -25.34
N VAL A 53 -15.10 10.21 -25.08
CA VAL A 53 -16.24 9.82 -25.90
C VAL A 53 -17.26 10.96 -25.92
N SER A 54 -17.68 11.36 -27.11
CA SER A 54 -18.52 12.55 -27.35
C SER A 54 -19.86 12.23 -28.03
N THR A 55 -19.97 11.08 -28.67
CA THR A 55 -21.13 10.66 -29.48
C THR A 55 -22.27 10.07 -28.67
N ARG A 56 -22.07 9.86 -27.35
CA ARG A 56 -23.11 9.36 -26.45
C ARG A 56 -22.93 9.83 -25.01
N PRO A 57 -24.01 9.80 -24.20
CA PRO A 57 -23.92 10.06 -22.77
C PRO A 57 -23.05 9.03 -22.04
N ARG A 58 -22.35 9.50 -21.00
CA ARG A 58 -21.60 8.71 -20.00
C ARG A 58 -22.54 8.02 -19.01
N ALA A 59 -23.44 7.19 -19.54
CA ALA A 59 -24.42 6.46 -18.76
C ALA A 59 -24.57 5.02 -19.31
N PRO A 60 -24.91 4.04 -18.46
CA PRO A 60 -25.22 2.70 -18.90
C PRO A 60 -26.34 2.69 -19.96
N SER A 61 -26.18 1.89 -21.01
CA SER A 61 -27.23 1.56 -21.96
C SER A 61 -27.27 0.05 -22.21
N ALA A 62 -28.24 -0.42 -22.99
CA ALA A 62 -28.28 -1.81 -23.42
C ALA A 62 -26.93 -2.23 -24.04
N GLY A 63 -26.22 -3.15 -23.38
CA GLY A 63 -24.96 -3.74 -23.84
C GLY A 63 -23.67 -2.92 -23.61
N VAL A 64 -23.75 -1.72 -23.03
CA VAL A 64 -22.56 -0.91 -22.71
C VAL A 64 -22.72 -0.25 -21.34
N ALA A 65 -21.83 -0.59 -20.41
CA ALA A 65 -21.70 0.11 -19.14
C ALA A 65 -20.59 1.16 -19.22
N PHE A 66 -20.64 2.17 -18.35
CA PHE A 66 -19.63 3.21 -18.24
C PHE A 66 -19.16 3.33 -16.79
N PHE A 67 -17.84 3.43 -16.58
CA PHE A 67 -17.22 3.80 -15.31
C PHE A 67 -16.26 4.97 -15.49
N HIS A 68 -16.33 5.91 -14.54
CA HIS A 68 -15.36 6.99 -14.41
C HIS A 68 -14.21 6.53 -13.51
N ARG A 69 -12.97 6.56 -14.02
CA ARG A 69 -11.79 6.01 -13.32
C ARG A 69 -10.80 7.09 -12.87
N ASN A 70 -10.77 8.26 -13.51
CA ASN A 70 -9.82 9.37 -13.24
C ASN A 70 -8.44 8.88 -12.75
N SER A 71 -7.84 7.95 -13.51
CA SER A 71 -6.57 7.32 -13.15
C SER A 71 -5.46 7.83 -14.06
N SER A 72 -4.20 7.57 -13.68
CA SER A 72 -3.04 7.88 -14.52
C SER A 72 -3.00 7.07 -15.83
N GLN A 73 -3.72 5.96 -15.91
CA GLN A 73 -3.75 5.09 -17.09
C GLN A 73 -4.86 5.48 -18.08
N TYR A 74 -6.04 5.84 -17.57
CA TYR A 74 -7.20 6.26 -18.38
C TYR A 74 -8.25 6.96 -17.52
N ALA A 75 -9.05 7.84 -18.13
CA ALA A 75 -10.02 8.69 -17.44
C ALA A 75 -11.42 8.05 -17.30
N GLY A 76 -11.83 7.27 -18.31
CA GLY A 76 -13.12 6.61 -18.37
C GLY A 76 -13.05 5.30 -19.15
N GLU A 77 -13.95 4.37 -18.82
CA GLU A 77 -14.05 3.08 -19.51
C GLU A 77 -15.51 2.78 -19.89
N PHE A 78 -15.75 2.52 -21.18
CA PHE A 78 -16.97 1.89 -21.67
C PHE A 78 -16.69 0.43 -21.89
N HIS A 79 -17.53 -0.46 -21.37
CA HIS A 79 -17.29 -1.89 -21.46
C HIS A 79 -18.57 -2.70 -21.62
N ASP A 80 -18.41 -3.95 -22.04
CA ASP A 80 -19.48 -4.93 -22.12
C ASP A 80 -19.82 -5.51 -20.73
N GLY A 81 -20.94 -6.23 -20.60
CA GLY A 81 -21.39 -6.75 -19.30
C GLY A 81 -20.37 -7.66 -18.61
N GLU A 82 -19.57 -8.38 -19.39
CA GLU A 82 -18.56 -9.33 -18.91
C GLU A 82 -17.19 -8.69 -18.66
N ARG A 83 -17.00 -7.42 -19.03
CA ARG A 83 -15.73 -6.68 -18.92
C ARG A 83 -14.59 -7.36 -19.68
N PHE A 84 -14.87 -7.88 -20.87
CA PHE A 84 -13.86 -8.45 -21.77
C PHE A 84 -13.42 -7.42 -22.81
N PHE A 85 -14.31 -6.50 -23.16
CA PHE A 85 -14.09 -5.55 -24.25
C PHE A 85 -14.29 -4.12 -23.77
N PHE A 86 -13.38 -3.22 -24.17
CA PHE A 86 -13.38 -1.85 -23.66
C PHE A 86 -13.14 -0.81 -24.75
N ILE A 87 -13.79 0.35 -24.60
CA ILE A 87 -13.39 1.62 -25.21
C ILE A 87 -12.95 2.54 -24.07
N LEU A 88 -11.68 2.91 -24.04
CA LEU A 88 -11.07 3.71 -22.99
C LEU A 88 -10.90 5.16 -23.43
N GLU A 89 -11.08 6.09 -22.51
CA GLU A 89 -10.71 7.50 -22.68
C GLU A 89 -9.29 7.72 -22.14
N ALA A 90 -8.41 8.34 -22.92
CA ALA A 90 -7.06 8.70 -22.48
C ALA A 90 -7.07 9.41 -21.10
N PRO A 91 -6.00 9.26 -20.29
CA PRO A 91 -5.92 9.92 -19.00
C PRO A 91 -6.02 11.43 -19.17
N LEU A 92 -6.71 12.08 -18.22
CA LEU A 92 -6.79 13.53 -18.22
C LEU A 92 -5.37 14.09 -17.99
N PRO A 93 -5.01 15.22 -18.61
CA PRO A 93 -3.80 15.92 -18.23
C PRO A 93 -3.84 16.15 -16.72
N PRO A 94 -2.70 15.99 -16.01
CA PRO A 94 -2.67 16.23 -14.58
C PRO A 94 -3.20 17.64 -14.32
N GLU A 95 -4.01 17.78 -13.26
CA GLU A 95 -4.42 19.10 -12.83
C GLU A 95 -3.17 19.96 -12.59
N PRO A 96 -3.20 21.25 -12.94
CA PRO A 96 -2.10 22.13 -12.62
C PRO A 96 -1.81 22.01 -11.12
N PRO A 97 -0.53 21.98 -10.72
CA PRO A 97 -0.18 21.87 -9.31
C PRO A 97 -0.89 22.99 -8.54
N PRO A 98 -1.39 22.71 -7.33
CA PRO A 98 -2.02 23.73 -6.53
C PRO A 98 -1.02 24.88 -6.29
N ASP A 99 -1.52 26.11 -6.28
CA ASP A 99 -0.71 27.28 -5.97
C ASP A 99 -0.28 27.21 -4.50
N MET A 100 0.93 26.70 -4.27
CA MET A 100 1.48 26.48 -2.94
C MET A 100 1.69 27.79 -2.19
N ASP A 101 1.89 28.89 -2.90
CA ASP A 101 2.02 30.22 -2.30
C ASP A 101 0.64 30.70 -1.84
N ALA A 102 -0.40 30.55 -2.66
CA ALA A 102 -1.78 30.86 -2.24
C ALA A 102 -2.24 30.01 -1.06
N ILE A 103 -1.89 28.71 -1.02
CA ILE A 103 -2.18 27.83 0.13
C ILE A 103 -1.46 28.32 1.38
N ARG A 104 -0.17 28.66 1.27
CA ARG A 104 0.63 29.19 2.39
C ARG A 104 0.02 30.49 2.92
N GLU A 105 -0.27 31.42 2.03
CA GLU A 105 -0.91 32.70 2.40
C GLU A 105 -2.26 32.49 3.10
N ALA A 106 -3.07 31.56 2.61
CA ALA A 106 -4.36 31.22 3.22
C ALA A 106 -4.19 30.60 4.62
N LEU A 107 -3.25 29.68 4.79
CA LEU A 107 -2.95 29.05 6.08
C LEU A 107 -2.42 30.07 7.09
N GLU A 108 -1.47 30.91 6.67
CA GLU A 108 -0.96 32.00 7.51
C GLU A 108 -2.06 32.99 7.90
N ALA A 109 -2.98 33.31 6.97
CA ALA A 109 -4.12 34.17 7.25
C ALA A 109 -5.07 33.52 8.27
N GLN A 110 -5.33 32.22 8.16
CA GLN A 110 -6.11 31.46 9.13
C GLN A 110 -5.44 31.41 10.51
N GLU A 111 -4.12 31.23 10.56
CA GLU A 111 -3.34 31.25 11.80
C GLU A 111 -3.41 32.63 12.46
N ARG A 112 -3.14 33.71 11.71
CA ARG A 112 -3.27 35.09 12.19
C ARG A 112 -4.67 35.37 12.75
N ALA A 113 -5.71 34.95 12.04
CA ALA A 113 -7.09 35.10 12.50
C ALA A 113 -7.39 34.31 13.78
N SER A 114 -6.87 33.08 13.89
CA SER A 114 -7.04 32.22 15.07
C SER A 114 -6.31 32.77 16.30
N ARG A 115 -5.06 33.25 16.12
CA ARG A 115 -4.28 33.89 17.18
C ARG A 115 -4.94 35.16 17.70
N ARG A 116 -5.49 35.99 16.80
CA ARG A 116 -6.28 37.18 17.18
C ARG A 116 -7.51 36.82 18.02
N ARG A 117 -8.24 35.74 17.67
CA ARG A 117 -9.37 35.27 18.48
C ARG A 117 -8.96 34.81 19.88
N LEU A 118 -7.76 34.24 20.02
CA LEU A 118 -7.23 33.72 21.28
C LEU A 118 -6.51 34.77 22.14
N GLY A 119 -6.39 36.03 21.69
CA GLY A 119 -5.67 37.08 22.41
C GLY A 119 -4.16 36.83 22.53
N LEU A 120 -3.61 35.97 21.66
CA LEU A 120 -2.17 35.71 21.62
C LEU A 120 -1.45 36.88 20.92
N PRO A 121 -0.30 37.35 21.44
CA PRO A 121 0.46 38.39 20.79
C PRO A 121 0.87 37.97 19.37
N GLU A 122 0.72 38.89 18.42
CA GLU A 122 1.32 38.78 17.08
C GLU A 122 2.84 38.79 17.30
N HIS A 123 3.52 37.71 16.91
CA HIS A 123 4.98 37.74 16.88
C HIS A 123 5.37 38.77 15.83
N ALA A 124 5.94 39.89 16.27
CA ALA A 124 6.60 40.82 15.38
C ALA A 124 7.71 40.07 14.64
N ASP A 125 7.66 40.12 13.32
CA ASP A 125 8.68 39.59 12.40
C ASP A 125 10.10 39.99 12.87
N ALA A 126 10.77 39.09 13.58
CA ALA A 126 12.16 39.27 14.00
C ALA A 126 13.17 38.72 12.98
N SER A 127 12.69 38.30 11.80
CA SER A 127 13.51 37.55 10.82
C SER A 127 13.86 38.34 9.56
N ARG A 128 14.06 39.67 9.64
CA ARG A 128 14.53 40.48 8.50
C ARG A 128 15.72 41.41 8.78
N SER A 129 16.58 41.07 9.73
CA SER A 129 17.81 41.87 9.95
C SER A 129 19.02 40.99 10.26
N ALA A 130 19.45 40.22 9.26
CA ALA A 130 20.78 39.61 9.24
C ALA A 130 21.29 39.49 7.80
N GLU A 131 21.24 40.58 7.03
CA GLU A 131 22.07 40.73 5.82
C GLU A 131 23.03 41.90 6.05
N SER A 132 24.27 41.60 6.42
CA SER A 132 25.39 42.52 6.29
C SER A 132 26.71 41.74 6.21
N SER A 133 27.29 41.79 5.01
CA SER A 133 28.73 41.77 4.74
C SER A 133 29.45 40.41 4.78
N SER A 134 29.63 39.82 3.60
CA SER A 134 30.87 39.12 3.26
C SER A 134 31.35 39.54 1.87
N PRO A 135 32.66 39.81 1.70
CA PRO A 135 33.21 40.31 0.45
C PRO A 135 33.43 39.16 -0.55
N ASP A 136 33.54 39.56 -1.82
CA ASP A 136 33.90 38.78 -3.00
C ASP A 136 34.77 37.54 -2.68
N LEU A 137 34.14 36.36 -2.73
CA LEU A 137 34.83 35.12 -3.00
C LEU A 137 34.52 34.71 -4.44
N GLU A 138 35.60 34.61 -5.19
CA GLU A 138 35.70 34.10 -6.54
C GLU A 138 34.79 32.87 -6.74
N ARG A 139 34.17 32.79 -7.92
CA ARG A 139 33.42 31.62 -8.39
C ARG A 139 34.33 30.39 -8.42
N VAL A 140 34.45 29.73 -7.29
CA VAL A 140 34.83 28.32 -7.21
C VAL A 140 33.61 27.55 -7.70
N THR A 141 33.74 26.91 -8.85
CA THR A 141 32.84 25.85 -9.30
C THR A 141 32.67 24.84 -8.15
N PRO A 142 31.45 24.54 -7.67
CA PRO A 142 31.29 23.62 -6.57
C PRO A 142 31.70 22.23 -7.05
N ALA A 143 32.87 21.79 -6.61
CA ALA A 143 33.12 20.37 -6.43
C ALA A 143 31.96 19.85 -5.56
N THR A 144 31.33 18.76 -5.98
CA THR A 144 30.32 18.03 -5.21
C THR A 144 30.85 17.80 -3.80
N ALA A 145 30.46 18.67 -2.85
CA ALA A 145 30.72 18.46 -1.45
C ALA A 145 30.05 17.13 -1.10
N GLU A 146 30.84 16.16 -0.65
CA GLU A 146 30.32 14.88 -0.20
C GLU A 146 29.23 15.15 0.85
N ARG A 147 28.01 14.69 0.57
CA ARG A 147 26.89 14.84 1.50
C ARG A 147 27.26 14.20 2.83
N SER A 148 26.95 14.86 3.94
CA SER A 148 27.22 14.32 5.27
C SER A 148 26.42 13.03 5.51
N ALA A 149 26.88 12.18 6.43
CA ALA A 149 26.13 10.99 6.84
C ALA A 149 24.75 11.35 7.41
N PHE A 150 24.65 12.47 8.13
CA PHE A 150 23.38 13.00 8.62
C PHE A 150 22.43 13.35 7.46
N ASP A 151 22.90 14.12 6.46
CA ASP A 151 22.07 14.51 5.31
C ASP A 151 21.60 13.30 4.51
N ARG A 152 22.47 12.30 4.32
CA ARG A 152 22.10 11.03 3.67
C ARG A 152 21.00 10.30 4.42
N PHE A 153 21.10 10.20 5.75
CA PHE A 153 20.06 9.57 6.55
C PHE A 153 18.73 10.34 6.45
N VAL A 154 18.76 11.66 6.60
CA VAL A 154 17.56 12.50 6.50
C VAL A 154 16.92 12.40 5.11
N ASP A 155 17.70 12.41 4.04
CA ASP A 155 17.20 12.20 2.67
C ASP A 155 16.57 10.81 2.49
N SER A 156 17.10 9.79 3.17
CA SER A 156 16.52 8.44 3.15
C SER A 156 15.15 8.38 3.82
N MET A 157 14.82 9.33 4.70
CA MET A 157 13.51 9.39 5.35
C MET A 157 12.37 9.71 4.38
N ALA A 158 12.67 10.43 3.29
CA ALA A 158 11.71 10.67 2.22
C ALA A 158 11.40 9.37 1.47
N ILE A 159 10.14 8.93 1.55
CA ILE A 159 9.64 7.77 0.81
C ILE A 159 9.29 8.18 -0.63
N ASP A 160 9.84 7.46 -1.59
CA ASP A 160 9.49 7.56 -3.00
C ASP A 160 8.86 6.23 -3.47
N TYR A 161 8.37 6.21 -4.70
CA TYR A 161 7.67 5.05 -5.25
C TYR A 161 8.53 3.79 -5.26
N ASP A 162 9.80 3.90 -5.61
CA ASP A 162 10.70 2.75 -5.68
C ASP A 162 11.01 2.21 -4.29
N LYS A 163 11.28 3.09 -3.31
CA LYS A 163 11.48 2.67 -1.92
C LYS A 163 10.25 1.98 -1.34
N TRP A 164 9.06 2.51 -1.60
CA TRP A 164 7.81 1.88 -1.16
C TRP A 164 7.61 0.51 -1.82
N ARG A 165 7.79 0.43 -3.15
CA ARG A 165 7.55 -0.79 -3.93
C ARG A 165 8.54 -1.91 -3.61
N GLU A 166 9.81 -1.56 -3.41
CA GLU A 166 10.89 -2.52 -3.16
C GLU A 166 11.13 -2.76 -1.66
N GLY A 167 10.35 -2.12 -0.77
CA GLY A 167 10.51 -2.27 0.68
C GLY A 167 11.87 -1.76 1.19
N ILE A 168 12.37 -0.64 0.65
CA ILE A 168 13.67 -0.09 1.03
C ILE A 168 13.56 0.70 2.34
N GLY A 169 14.33 0.29 3.33
CA GLY A 169 14.43 0.90 4.66
C GLY A 169 15.08 2.29 4.67
N TYR A 170 15.50 2.74 5.84
CA TYR A 170 16.37 3.93 5.95
C TYR A 170 17.83 3.58 5.66
N ASP A 171 18.66 4.58 5.40
CA ASP A 171 20.10 4.39 5.17
C ASP A 171 20.81 4.13 6.51
N LEU A 172 20.78 2.87 6.99
CA LEU A 172 21.35 2.50 8.28
C LEU A 172 22.88 2.61 8.32
N ASP A 173 23.56 2.52 7.17
CA ASP A 173 24.99 2.77 7.08
C ASP A 173 25.30 4.24 7.34
N ALA A 174 24.49 5.15 6.80
CA ALA A 174 24.58 6.57 7.12
C ALA A 174 24.28 6.83 8.61
N LEU A 175 23.26 6.17 9.17
CA LEU A 175 22.97 6.23 10.61
C LEU A 175 24.18 5.79 11.45
N ALA A 176 24.82 4.68 11.07
CA ALA A 176 26.00 4.15 11.74
C ALA A 176 27.19 5.13 11.71
N ALA A 177 27.35 5.86 10.61
CA ALA A 177 28.44 6.83 10.40
C ALA A 177 28.20 8.21 11.04
N THR A 178 27.01 8.49 11.59
CA THR A 178 26.73 9.76 12.26
C THR A 178 27.51 9.94 13.57
N THR A 179 27.80 11.20 13.91
CA THR A 179 28.34 11.58 15.22
C THR A 179 27.31 11.34 16.34
N PRO A 180 27.72 11.27 17.62
CA PRO A 180 26.78 11.10 18.73
C PRO A 180 25.68 12.18 18.81
N ASN A 181 26.01 13.45 18.46
CA ASN A 181 25.04 14.55 18.49
C ASN A 181 24.02 14.45 17.33
N GLU A 182 24.49 14.08 16.15
CA GLU A 182 23.62 13.82 14.98
C GLU A 182 22.71 12.63 15.24
N ARG A 183 23.26 11.55 15.82
CA ARG A 183 22.50 10.37 16.24
C ARG A 183 21.39 10.72 17.23
N ALA A 184 21.70 11.55 18.24
CA ALA A 184 20.70 12.03 19.20
C ALA A 184 19.62 12.93 18.55
N THR A 185 19.97 13.66 17.49
CA THR A 185 19.01 14.44 16.69
C THR A 185 18.10 13.51 15.89
N ILE A 186 18.67 12.52 15.20
CA ILE A 186 17.90 11.50 14.46
C ILE A 186 16.94 10.75 15.38
N GLU A 187 17.40 10.32 16.55
CA GLU A 187 16.54 9.69 17.55
C GLU A 187 15.33 10.56 17.90
N GLN A 188 15.54 11.86 18.15
CA GLN A 188 14.44 12.79 18.45
C GLN A 188 13.44 12.93 17.30
N MET A 189 13.89 12.79 16.04
CA MET A 189 13.02 12.80 14.87
C MET A 189 12.17 11.52 14.76
N LEU A 190 12.74 10.37 15.14
CA LEU A 190 12.09 9.05 15.00
C LEU A 190 11.13 8.73 16.16
N LEU A 191 11.43 9.14 17.38
CA LEU A 191 10.63 8.78 18.57
C LEU A 191 9.13 9.11 18.45
N PRO A 192 8.71 10.28 17.92
CA PRO A 192 7.28 10.58 17.72
C PRO A 192 6.59 9.69 16.66
N HIS A 193 7.37 8.96 15.87
CA HIS A 193 6.92 8.15 14.74
C HIS A 193 7.03 6.64 14.99
N ALA A 194 7.47 6.21 16.17
CA ALA A 194 7.74 4.79 16.48
C ALA A 194 6.57 3.83 16.20
N THR A 195 5.33 4.34 16.11
CA THR A 195 4.11 3.57 15.82
C THR A 195 3.55 3.79 14.40
N ARG A 196 4.25 4.52 13.53
CA ARG A 196 3.74 4.90 12.20
C ARG A 196 4.08 3.91 11.10
N GLY A 197 5.19 3.18 11.20
CA GLY A 197 5.59 2.22 10.19
C GLY A 197 6.87 1.47 10.55
N TRP A 198 7.16 0.43 9.78
CA TRP A 198 8.27 -0.49 10.05
C TRP A 198 9.67 0.16 9.87
N ARG A 199 9.80 1.18 9.01
CA ARG A 199 11.09 1.88 8.76
C ARG A 199 11.59 2.62 10.00
N ASP A 200 10.67 3.26 10.74
CA ASP A 200 10.99 3.92 12.02
C ASP A 200 11.44 2.90 13.06
N VAL A 201 10.77 1.74 13.12
CA VAL A 201 11.13 0.62 14.01
C VAL A 201 12.53 0.11 13.72
N GLU A 202 12.87 -0.10 12.44
CA GLU A 202 14.19 -0.56 12.01
C GLU A 202 15.31 0.40 12.45
N ALA A 203 15.15 1.71 12.21
CA ALA A 203 16.17 2.67 12.64
C ALA A 203 16.24 2.86 14.16
N LEU A 204 15.11 2.82 14.87
CA LEU A 204 15.10 2.83 16.35
C LEU A 204 15.83 1.60 16.92
N ALA A 205 15.64 0.42 16.30
CA ALA A 205 16.38 -0.77 16.69
C ALA A 205 17.89 -0.62 16.44
N ALA A 206 18.28 -0.01 15.32
CA ALA A 206 19.68 0.27 15.00
C ALA A 206 20.33 1.34 15.92
N LEU A 207 19.53 2.23 16.51
CA LEU A 207 20.00 3.20 17.51
C LEU A 207 20.36 2.54 18.85
N ALA A 208 19.57 1.55 19.26
CA ALA A 208 19.79 0.72 20.46
C ALA A 208 20.01 1.51 21.78
N THR A 209 19.39 2.68 21.90
CA THR A 209 19.37 3.48 23.13
C THR A 209 18.23 3.02 24.05
N ASP A 210 18.31 3.35 25.35
CA ASP A 210 17.23 3.05 26.29
C ASP A 210 15.89 3.66 25.87
N ARG A 211 15.91 4.90 25.36
CA ARG A 211 14.71 5.60 24.87
C ARG A 211 14.12 4.93 23.62
N ALA A 212 14.97 4.49 22.68
CA ALA A 212 14.51 3.75 21.52
C ALA A 212 13.92 2.40 21.94
N HIS A 213 14.56 1.68 22.86
CA HIS A 213 14.01 0.43 23.40
C HIS A 213 12.65 0.63 24.08
N ASP A 214 12.48 1.68 24.88
CA ASP A 214 11.20 1.99 25.51
C ASP A 214 10.11 2.32 24.49
N ALA A 215 10.46 3.07 23.43
CA ALA A 215 9.55 3.34 22.32
C ALA A 215 9.17 2.07 21.55
N LEU A 216 10.11 1.16 21.30
CA LEU A 216 9.86 -0.12 20.65
C LEU A 216 8.98 -1.05 21.49
N ARG A 217 9.18 -1.10 22.82
CA ARG A 217 8.28 -1.83 23.72
C ARG A 217 6.87 -1.25 23.72
N ALA A 218 6.74 0.08 23.68
CA ALA A 218 5.43 0.71 23.54
C ALA A 218 4.80 0.38 22.17
N ALA A 219 5.58 0.43 21.09
CA ALA A 219 5.12 0.08 19.74
C ALA A 219 4.69 -1.39 19.62
N LEU A 220 5.36 -2.32 20.32
CA LEU A 220 4.95 -3.72 20.40
C LEU A 220 3.56 -3.88 21.06
N ARG A 221 3.26 -3.07 22.08
CA ARG A 221 1.98 -3.12 22.79
C ARG A 221 0.86 -2.40 22.04
N ASP A 222 1.14 -1.25 21.47
CA ASP A 222 0.11 -0.30 21.00
C ASP A 222 0.09 -0.10 19.49
N GLY A 223 1.17 -0.44 18.78
CA GLY A 223 1.29 -0.29 17.33
C GLY A 223 0.39 -1.25 16.55
N GLY A 224 0.16 -0.95 15.26
CA GLY A 224 -0.55 -1.86 14.35
C GLY A 224 0.23 -3.13 14.04
N ALA A 225 -0.38 -4.10 13.37
CA ALA A 225 0.23 -5.40 13.09
C ALA A 225 1.59 -5.28 12.39
N GLU A 226 1.69 -4.48 11.32
CA GLU A 226 2.95 -4.23 10.61
C GLU A 226 4.07 -3.74 11.55
N VAL A 227 3.77 -2.76 12.41
CA VAL A 227 4.73 -2.21 13.38
C VAL A 227 5.14 -3.29 14.38
N ARG A 228 4.20 -4.06 14.92
CA ARG A 228 4.51 -5.13 15.88
C ARG A 228 5.39 -6.21 15.26
N ALA A 229 5.09 -6.66 14.04
CA ALA A 229 5.95 -7.59 13.29
C ALA A 229 7.35 -7.01 13.07
N ALA A 230 7.45 -5.73 12.72
CA ALA A 230 8.74 -5.06 12.58
C ALA A 230 9.53 -5.06 13.89
N VAL A 231 8.89 -4.88 15.05
CA VAL A 231 9.59 -4.94 16.35
C VAL A 231 10.12 -6.34 16.62
N VAL A 232 9.31 -7.38 16.38
CA VAL A 232 9.74 -8.79 16.53
C VAL A 232 10.95 -9.07 15.64
N ARG A 233 10.93 -8.61 14.38
CA ARG A 233 11.99 -8.84 13.40
C ARG A 233 13.28 -8.08 13.72
N HIS A 234 13.19 -6.78 13.99
CA HIS A 234 14.36 -5.90 14.08
C HIS A 234 14.91 -5.75 15.51
N ALA A 235 14.10 -6.02 16.53
CA ALA A 235 14.50 -5.96 17.95
C ALA A 235 14.08 -7.20 18.75
N PRO A 236 14.41 -8.43 18.30
CA PRO A 236 13.94 -9.67 18.94
C PRO A 236 14.40 -9.81 20.40
N VAL A 237 15.51 -9.18 20.78
CA VAL A 237 16.01 -9.17 22.16
C VAL A 237 15.07 -8.46 23.15
N LEU A 238 14.17 -7.62 22.65
CA LEU A 238 13.16 -6.91 23.45
C LEU A 238 11.84 -7.68 23.57
N VAL A 239 11.70 -8.79 22.86
CA VAL A 239 10.45 -9.55 22.73
C VAL A 239 10.64 -10.92 23.36
N ASP A 240 9.99 -11.13 24.50
CA ASP A 240 9.88 -12.48 25.07
C ASP A 240 8.77 -13.29 24.37
N GLU A 241 8.71 -14.58 24.71
CA GLU A 241 7.77 -15.51 24.08
C GLU A 241 6.29 -15.13 24.31
N GLU A 242 5.98 -14.60 25.49
CA GLU A 242 4.63 -14.13 25.84
C GLU A 242 4.24 -12.93 24.98
N ALA A 243 5.10 -11.92 24.89
CA ALA A 243 4.87 -10.74 24.06
C ALA A 243 4.81 -11.07 22.56
N ARG A 244 5.62 -12.02 22.06
CA ARG A 244 5.54 -12.50 20.67
C ARG A 244 4.21 -13.19 20.40
N THR A 245 3.76 -14.03 21.34
CA THR A 245 2.47 -14.73 21.26
C THR A 245 1.31 -13.73 21.21
N ASP A 246 1.29 -12.76 22.12
CA ASP A 246 0.25 -11.72 22.17
C ASP A 246 0.24 -10.86 20.89
N SER A 247 1.44 -10.51 20.39
CA SER A 247 1.60 -9.78 19.13
C SER A 247 0.97 -10.52 17.96
N LEU A 248 1.25 -11.82 17.82
CA LEU A 248 0.70 -12.67 16.76
C LEU A 248 -0.81 -12.88 16.92
N VAL A 249 -1.29 -13.19 18.13
CA VAL A 249 -2.71 -13.40 18.39
C VAL A 249 -3.51 -12.16 18.00
N ARG A 250 -3.03 -10.98 18.39
CA ARG A 250 -3.66 -9.71 18.06
C ARG A 250 -3.47 -9.35 16.58
N GLY A 251 -2.27 -9.52 16.05
CA GLY A 251 -1.91 -9.23 14.66
C GLY A 251 -2.72 -10.04 13.66
N LEU A 252 -2.78 -11.35 13.85
CA LEU A 252 -3.60 -12.23 13.03
C LEU A 252 -5.09 -11.94 13.17
N GLY A 253 -5.58 -11.37 14.28
CA GLY A 253 -6.98 -10.93 14.39
C GLY A 253 -7.27 -9.63 13.65
N GLU A 254 -6.37 -8.65 13.74
CA GLU A 254 -6.59 -7.28 13.25
C GLU A 254 -6.09 -7.02 11.82
N ALA A 255 -5.07 -7.75 11.36
CA ALA A 255 -4.37 -7.42 10.12
C ALA A 255 -5.18 -7.73 8.86
N SER A 256 -4.95 -6.91 7.84
CA SER A 256 -5.43 -7.09 6.47
C SER A 256 -4.25 -7.19 5.51
N PHE A 257 -4.53 -7.52 4.23
CA PHE A 257 -3.56 -7.31 3.16
C PHE A 257 -3.07 -5.86 3.16
N PHE A 258 -1.78 -5.68 2.93
CA PHE A 258 -1.07 -4.38 3.02
C PHE A 258 -1.09 -3.72 4.41
N GLY A 259 -1.62 -4.40 5.43
CA GLY A 259 -1.68 -3.94 6.82
C GLY A 259 -0.92 -4.83 7.80
N GLY A 260 0.10 -5.54 7.33
CA GLY A 260 0.95 -6.42 8.15
C GLY A 260 0.54 -7.89 8.19
N LEU A 261 -0.46 -8.34 7.41
CA LEU A 261 -0.92 -9.74 7.46
C LEU A 261 0.14 -10.71 6.96
N SER A 262 0.87 -10.37 5.90
CA SER A 262 1.92 -11.25 5.34
C SER A 262 3.00 -11.53 6.39
N GLU A 263 3.46 -10.48 7.06
CA GLU A 263 4.48 -10.57 8.09
C GLU A 263 4.00 -11.37 9.31
N MET A 264 2.72 -11.26 9.67
CA MET A 264 2.13 -12.06 10.74
C MET A 264 2.02 -13.55 10.37
N LEU A 265 1.72 -13.85 9.11
CA LEU A 265 1.66 -15.24 8.62
C LEU A 265 3.06 -15.87 8.55
N ASP A 266 4.06 -15.11 8.08
CA ASP A 266 5.46 -15.56 8.05
C ASP A 266 5.97 -15.83 9.47
N ASP A 267 5.73 -14.91 10.41
CA ASP A 267 6.12 -15.07 11.81
C ASP A 267 5.39 -16.26 12.48
N ALA A 268 4.09 -16.44 12.19
CA ALA A 268 3.31 -17.58 12.69
C ALA A 268 3.77 -18.93 12.08
N ALA A 269 4.28 -18.95 10.85
CA ALA A 269 4.85 -20.17 10.27
C ALA A 269 6.05 -20.67 11.08
N GLU A 270 6.90 -19.75 11.55
CA GLU A 270 8.07 -20.08 12.37
C GLU A 270 7.75 -20.25 13.86
N PHE A 271 6.76 -19.52 14.38
CA PHE A 271 6.42 -19.47 15.80
C PHE A 271 4.91 -19.56 16.03
N HIS A 272 4.42 -20.79 16.26
CA HIS A 272 2.99 -21.10 16.37
C HIS A 272 2.65 -21.81 17.70
N PRO A 273 2.75 -21.11 18.85
CA PRO A 273 2.21 -21.65 20.11
C PRO A 273 0.70 -21.91 19.99
N PRO A 274 0.11 -22.75 20.86
CA PRO A 274 -1.30 -23.15 20.72
C PRO A 274 -2.31 -22.00 20.60
N ALA A 275 -2.06 -20.86 21.26
CA ALA A 275 -2.92 -19.68 21.16
C ALA A 275 -2.92 -19.06 19.75
N VAL A 276 -1.79 -19.07 19.05
CA VAL A 276 -1.66 -18.58 17.66
C VAL A 276 -2.41 -19.53 16.71
N VAL A 277 -2.24 -20.85 16.89
CA VAL A 277 -2.98 -21.86 16.13
C VAL A 277 -4.50 -21.70 16.31
N ASP A 278 -4.95 -21.44 17.54
CA ASP A 278 -6.37 -21.18 17.83
C ASP A 278 -6.91 -19.93 17.13
N VAL A 279 -6.10 -18.88 16.97
CA VAL A 279 -6.48 -17.71 16.16
C VAL A 279 -6.57 -18.07 14.69
N LEU A 280 -5.61 -18.83 14.15
CA LEU A 280 -5.64 -19.24 12.74
C LEU A 280 -6.91 -20.03 12.41
N PHE A 281 -7.34 -20.96 13.27
CA PHE A 281 -8.62 -21.66 13.07
C PHE A 281 -9.82 -20.71 13.11
N ARG A 282 -9.86 -19.77 14.07
CA ARG A 282 -10.94 -18.78 14.14
C ARG A 282 -11.00 -17.90 12.89
N GLU A 283 -9.87 -17.41 12.42
CA GLU A 283 -9.78 -16.57 11.23
C GLU A 283 -10.09 -17.35 9.94
N ALA A 284 -9.71 -18.64 9.85
CA ALA A 284 -10.11 -19.49 8.72
C ALA A 284 -11.64 -19.68 8.66
N LEU A 285 -12.31 -19.77 9.81
CA LEU A 285 -13.76 -19.96 9.90
C LEU A 285 -14.56 -18.66 9.76
N GLN A 286 -14.10 -17.58 10.40
CA GLN A 286 -14.88 -16.36 10.62
C GLN A 286 -14.31 -15.12 9.93
N GLY A 287 -13.04 -15.16 9.52
CA GLY A 287 -12.35 -14.04 8.90
C GLY A 287 -12.80 -13.77 7.46
N PRO A 288 -12.40 -12.61 6.90
CA PRO A 288 -12.59 -12.28 5.49
C PRO A 288 -12.04 -13.38 4.56
N GLY A 289 -12.69 -13.58 3.41
CA GLY A 289 -12.38 -14.71 2.54
C GLY A 289 -10.94 -14.74 2.05
N ASP A 290 -10.40 -13.59 1.65
CA ASP A 290 -9.01 -13.46 1.22
C ASP A 290 -8.02 -13.87 2.32
N LYS A 291 -8.21 -13.43 3.56
CA LYS A 291 -7.40 -13.80 4.73
C LYS A 291 -7.57 -15.26 5.12
N ALA A 292 -8.81 -15.75 5.15
CA ALA A 292 -9.15 -17.08 5.61
C ALA A 292 -8.51 -18.19 4.74
N VAL A 293 -8.32 -17.93 3.44
CA VAL A 293 -7.55 -18.80 2.53
C VAL A 293 -6.13 -19.02 3.07
N HIS A 294 -5.45 -17.95 3.48
CA HIS A 294 -4.07 -18.05 3.95
C HIS A 294 -3.98 -18.67 5.35
N CYS A 295 -4.94 -18.41 6.24
CA CYS A 295 -4.99 -19.09 7.52
C CYS A 295 -5.20 -20.61 7.35
N ALA A 296 -6.07 -21.04 6.42
CA ALA A 296 -6.29 -22.45 6.13
C ALA A 296 -5.04 -23.13 5.53
N ALA A 297 -4.32 -22.43 4.63
CA ALA A 297 -3.06 -22.92 4.08
C ALA A 297 -1.98 -23.05 5.15
N LEU A 298 -1.82 -22.03 6.00
CA LEU A 298 -0.85 -22.06 7.09
C LEU A 298 -1.16 -23.18 8.10
N LEU A 299 -2.44 -23.47 8.36
CA LEU A 299 -2.84 -24.59 9.19
C LEU A 299 -2.42 -25.96 8.62
N PHE A 300 -2.34 -26.14 7.31
CA PHE A 300 -1.75 -27.36 6.74
C PHE A 300 -0.25 -27.44 7.05
N HIS A 301 0.45 -26.33 6.88
CA HIS A 301 1.89 -26.27 7.10
C HIS A 301 2.29 -26.51 8.56
N VAL A 302 1.68 -25.80 9.51
CA VAL A 302 2.00 -25.95 10.95
C VAL A 302 1.61 -27.33 11.50
N HIS A 303 0.71 -28.06 10.84
CA HIS A 303 0.35 -29.45 11.14
C HIS A 303 1.16 -30.48 10.31
N GLY A 304 2.13 -30.05 9.50
CA GLY A 304 3.04 -30.91 8.75
C GLY A 304 2.40 -31.64 7.56
N LEU A 305 1.29 -31.14 7.04
CA LEU A 305 0.65 -31.68 5.83
C LEU A 305 1.30 -31.15 4.55
N THR A 306 1.99 -30.00 4.62
CA THR A 306 2.69 -29.36 3.50
C THR A 306 4.05 -28.85 3.93
N GLU A 307 5.03 -28.87 3.02
CA GLU A 307 6.38 -28.33 3.27
C GLU A 307 6.40 -26.80 3.24
N GLU A 308 5.52 -26.19 2.45
CA GLU A 308 5.41 -24.73 2.31
C GLU A 308 4.16 -24.19 3.01
N PRO A 309 4.21 -22.94 3.54
CA PRO A 309 3.04 -22.26 4.12
C PRO A 309 1.84 -22.13 3.16
N PHE A 310 2.11 -22.06 1.85
CA PHE A 310 1.08 -22.04 0.81
C PHE A 310 1.43 -22.99 -0.34
N ASP A 311 1.01 -24.23 -0.21
CA ASP A 311 1.24 -25.25 -1.24
C ASP A 311 0.25 -25.13 -2.41
N TRP A 312 0.80 -24.92 -3.61
CA TRP A 312 0.02 -24.78 -4.84
C TRP A 312 -0.78 -26.03 -5.23
N GLU A 313 -0.35 -27.23 -4.83
CA GLU A 313 -1.09 -28.47 -5.08
C GLU A 313 -2.43 -28.49 -4.30
N HIS A 314 -2.45 -27.86 -3.13
CA HIS A 314 -3.64 -27.74 -2.30
C HIS A 314 -4.43 -26.44 -2.52
N ARG A 315 -3.98 -25.56 -3.41
CA ARG A 315 -4.67 -24.30 -3.74
C ARG A 315 -6.16 -24.47 -4.05
N PRO A 316 -6.64 -25.47 -4.82
CA PRO A 316 -8.07 -25.64 -5.06
C PRO A 316 -8.88 -25.85 -3.77
N PHE A 317 -8.29 -26.51 -2.76
CA PHE A 317 -8.91 -26.67 -1.45
C PHE A 317 -8.90 -25.34 -0.68
N PHE A 318 -7.75 -24.66 -0.59
CA PHE A 318 -7.64 -23.38 0.13
C PHE A 318 -8.57 -22.32 -0.43
N LEU A 319 -8.75 -22.22 -1.75
CA LEU A 319 -9.64 -21.24 -2.37
C LEU A 319 -11.13 -21.42 -2.03
N ARG A 320 -11.55 -22.57 -1.49
CA ARG A 320 -12.91 -22.73 -0.95
C ARG A 320 -13.17 -21.83 0.26
N PHE A 321 -12.09 -21.39 0.92
CA PHE A 321 -12.10 -20.38 1.97
C PHE A 321 -12.14 -18.95 1.40
N ASN A 322 -12.29 -18.71 0.09
CA ASN A 322 -12.58 -17.38 -0.44
C ASN A 322 -14.05 -17.27 -0.84
N THR A 323 -14.94 -17.31 0.14
CA THR A 323 -16.39 -17.30 -0.07
C THR A 323 -17.11 -16.49 1.00
N ASP A 324 -18.16 -15.80 0.58
CA ASP A 324 -19.14 -15.15 1.47
C ASP A 324 -20.28 -16.10 1.88
N ASP A 325 -20.39 -17.27 1.25
CA ASP A 325 -21.37 -18.30 1.62
C ASP A 325 -20.93 -19.02 2.90
N ARG A 326 -21.65 -18.76 3.99
CA ARG A 326 -21.36 -19.34 5.30
C ARG A 326 -21.49 -20.86 5.34
N ALA A 327 -22.42 -21.46 4.61
CA ALA A 327 -22.56 -22.91 4.60
C ALA A 327 -21.39 -23.57 3.85
N ALA A 328 -20.94 -22.96 2.75
CA ALA A 328 -19.76 -23.40 2.02
C ALA A 328 -18.49 -23.26 2.88
N ARG A 329 -18.38 -22.16 3.64
CA ARG A 329 -17.31 -21.92 4.63
C ARG A 329 -17.26 -23.02 5.69
N ASP A 330 -18.39 -23.27 6.36
CA ASP A 330 -18.47 -24.25 7.45
C ASP A 330 -18.11 -25.66 6.94
N ALA A 331 -18.54 -26.03 5.73
CA ALA A 331 -18.20 -27.31 5.11
C ALA A 331 -16.70 -27.43 4.77
N ALA A 332 -16.08 -26.36 4.25
CA ALA A 332 -14.63 -26.33 4.00
C ALA A 332 -13.83 -26.40 5.31
N PHE A 333 -14.32 -25.73 6.36
CA PHE A 333 -13.71 -25.75 7.69
C PHE A 333 -13.77 -27.13 8.36
N ASP A 334 -14.90 -27.84 8.27
CA ASP A 334 -15.01 -29.20 8.80
C ASP A 334 -14.02 -30.15 8.13
N GLU A 335 -13.85 -30.00 6.81
CA GLU A 335 -12.86 -30.78 6.06
C GLU A 335 -11.42 -30.40 6.44
N LEU A 336 -11.13 -29.11 6.67
CA LEU A 336 -9.84 -28.66 7.19
C LEU A 336 -9.54 -29.32 8.53
N CYS A 337 -10.45 -29.20 9.50
CA CYS A 337 -10.34 -29.81 10.82
C CYS A 337 -10.15 -31.33 10.75
N GLN A 338 -10.88 -32.01 9.87
CA GLN A 338 -10.70 -33.46 9.64
C GLN A 338 -9.29 -33.79 9.15
N ARG A 339 -8.75 -33.03 8.19
CA ARG A 339 -7.42 -33.29 7.61
C ARG A 339 -6.28 -33.07 8.61
N VAL A 340 -6.40 -32.04 9.45
CA VAL A 340 -5.38 -31.72 10.49
C VAL A 340 -5.62 -32.46 11.82
N GLY A 341 -6.68 -33.25 11.94
CA GLY A 341 -6.98 -34.07 13.12
C GLY A 341 -7.50 -33.30 14.33
N VAL A 342 -8.25 -32.22 14.12
CA VAL A 342 -8.79 -31.35 15.18
C VAL A 342 -10.32 -31.40 15.19
N ASP A 343 -10.93 -31.31 16.39
CA ASP A 343 -12.40 -31.27 16.53
C ASP A 343 -12.94 -29.87 16.16
N PRO A 344 -13.79 -29.74 15.11
CA PRO A 344 -14.34 -28.44 14.72
C PRO A 344 -15.23 -27.81 15.79
N ALA A 345 -15.79 -28.58 16.73
CA ALA A 345 -16.62 -28.05 17.81
C ALA A 345 -15.89 -27.09 18.75
N ARG A 346 -14.54 -27.14 18.79
CA ARG A 346 -13.72 -26.22 19.59
C ARG A 346 -13.81 -24.75 19.13
N TYR A 347 -14.13 -24.51 17.86
CA TYR A 347 -14.04 -23.19 17.23
C TYR A 347 -15.40 -22.60 16.81
N ARG A 348 -16.49 -23.32 17.11
CA ARG A 348 -17.86 -22.95 16.73
C ARG A 348 -18.61 -22.19 17.81
#